data_AF-A0A2E1XJ94-F1
#
_entry.id   AF-A0A2E1XJ94-F1
#
_cell.length_a   1.000
_cell.length_b   1.000
_cell.length_c   1.000
_cell.angle_alpha   90.00
_cell.angle_beta   90.00
_cell.angle_gamma   90.00
#
_symmetry.space_group_name_H-M   'P 1'
#
loop_
_entity.id
_entity.type
_entity.pdbx_description
1 polymer ?
#
loop_
_entity_poly.entity_id
_entity_poly.type
_entity_poly.pdbx_seq_one_letter_code
_entity_poly.pdbx_strand_id
1 'polypeptide(L)'
;MKIKTIRLLIVALLTGTGVFHLLVAFLNAAPGLGAPLAGFGLLFVIIGFFARRDTDDGSKSHSRNAILAAVAACAAGLLLGGRAYLLNGQPPALLLMFAIDVAVIILGVMWLTKMASKRRR
;
A
#
# COMPACT_ATOMS: atom_id res chain seq x y z
N MET A 1 -4.14 6.36 -18.51
CA MET A 1 -4.17 7.14 -17.26
C MET A 1 -2.88 7.96 -17.11
N LYS A 2 -2.96 9.23 -16.71
CA LYS A 2 -1.80 10.12 -16.52
C LYS A 2 -0.95 9.64 -15.31
N ILE A 3 0.38 9.82 -15.36
CA ILE A 3 1.32 9.39 -14.30
C ILE A 3 0.92 9.99 -12.94
N LYS A 4 0.59 11.28 -12.91
CA LYS A 4 0.07 11.97 -11.72
C LYS A 4 -1.17 11.30 -11.14
N THR A 5 -2.13 10.92 -11.99
CA THR A 5 -3.37 10.25 -11.55
C THR A 5 -3.07 8.91 -10.90
N ILE A 6 -2.18 8.10 -11.48
CA ILE A 6 -1.78 6.80 -10.90
C ILE A 6 -1.16 7.01 -9.52
N ARG A 7 -0.25 7.99 -9.37
CA ARG A 7 0.38 8.31 -8.08
C ARG A 7 -0.66 8.73 -7.04
N LEU A 8 -1.59 9.61 -7.39
CA LEU A 8 -2.62 10.08 -6.46
C LEU A 8 -3.54 8.93 -6.02
N LEU A 9 -3.87 8.00 -6.91
CA LEU A 9 -4.62 6.80 -6.56
C LEU A 9 -3.83 5.90 -5.60
N ILE A 10 -2.55 5.66 -5.85
CA ILE A 10 -1.68 4.91 -4.92
C ILE A 10 -1.67 5.58 -3.54
N VAL A 11 -1.47 6.91 -3.49
CA VAL A 11 -1.47 7.68 -2.23
C VAL A 11 -2.80 7.55 -1.50
N ALA A 12 -3.92 7.70 -2.20
CA ALA A 12 -5.25 7.59 -1.62
C ALA A 12 -5.51 6.18 -1.08
N LEU A 13 -5.17 5.14 -1.85
CA LEU A 13 -5.31 3.75 -1.44
C LEU A 13 -4.42 3.42 -0.24
N LEU A 14 -3.16 3.84 -0.22
CA LEU A 14 -2.24 3.64 0.90
C LEU A 14 -2.71 4.34 2.18
N THR A 15 -3.13 5.60 2.06
CA THR A 15 -3.59 6.36 3.22
C THR A 15 -4.91 5.77 3.74
N GLY A 16 -5.85 5.45 2.84
CA GLY A 16 -7.13 4.85 3.19
C GLY A 16 -6.97 3.47 3.82
N THR A 17 -6.18 2.58 3.21
CA THR A 17 -5.92 1.24 3.78
C THR A 17 -5.15 1.32 5.09
N GLY A 18 -4.22 2.28 5.23
CA GLY A 18 -3.48 2.50 6.46
C GLY A 18 -4.38 2.91 7.62
N VAL A 19 -5.30 3.86 7.38
CA VAL A 19 -6.34 4.23 8.36
C VAL A 19 -7.26 3.04 8.65
N PHE A 20 -7.67 2.29 7.63
CA PHE A 20 -8.52 1.12 7.83
C PHE A 20 -7.84 0.03 8.68
N HIS A 21 -6.55 -0.23 8.47
CA HIS A 21 -5.75 -1.12 9.31
C HIS A 21 -5.74 -0.69 10.77
N LEU A 22 -5.52 0.61 11.04
CA LEU A 22 -5.58 1.15 12.40
C LEU A 22 -6.98 0.97 13.01
N LEU A 23 -8.04 1.28 12.26
CA LEU A 23 -9.42 1.10 12.73
C LEU A 23 -9.70 -0.36 13.10
N VAL A 24 -9.33 -1.32 12.23
CA VAL A 24 -9.52 -2.74 12.54
C VAL A 24 -8.66 -3.17 13.72
N ALA A 25 -7.41 -2.67 13.82
CA ALA A 25 -6.53 -2.93 14.96
C ALA A 25 -7.16 -2.53 16.31
N PHE A 26 -7.83 -1.38 16.36
CA PHE A 26 -8.42 -0.84 17.59
C PHE A 26 -9.83 -1.37 17.89
N LEU A 27 -10.65 -1.61 16.87
CA LEU A 27 -12.08 -1.88 17.06
C LEU A 27 -12.44 -3.36 17.03
N ASN A 28 -11.71 -4.18 16.28
CA ASN A 28 -12.18 -5.53 15.95
C ASN A 28 -11.06 -6.49 15.55
N ALA A 29 -9.87 -6.32 16.12
CA ALA A 29 -8.77 -7.22 15.82
C ALA A 29 -8.96 -8.55 16.54
N ALA A 30 -8.92 -9.65 15.79
CA ALA A 30 -8.81 -10.98 16.38
C ALA A 30 -7.55 -11.05 17.27
N PRO A 31 -7.53 -11.92 18.30
CA PRO A 31 -6.38 -12.05 19.19
C PRO A 31 -5.07 -12.24 18.43
N GLY A 32 -4.07 -11.41 18.76
CA GLY A 32 -2.74 -11.43 18.12
C GLY A 32 -2.60 -10.64 16.80
N LEU A 33 -3.70 -10.13 16.22
CA LEU A 33 -3.62 -9.31 14.99
C LEU A 33 -3.54 -7.80 15.24
N GLY A 34 -3.88 -7.30 16.43
CA GLY A 34 -3.92 -5.87 16.70
C GLY A 34 -2.58 -5.16 16.43
N ALA A 35 -1.49 -5.68 16.98
CA ALA A 35 -0.16 -5.09 16.78
C ALA A 35 0.33 -5.15 15.32
N PRO A 36 0.26 -6.31 14.61
CA PRO A 36 0.56 -6.36 13.18
C PRO A 36 -0.27 -5.38 12.34
N LEU A 37 -1.60 -5.34 12.56
CA LEU A 37 -2.48 -4.43 11.83
C LEU A 37 -2.11 -2.96 12.10
N ALA A 38 -1.85 -2.59 13.35
CA ALA A 38 -1.44 -1.23 13.68
C ALA A 38 -0.09 -0.86 13.04
N GLY A 39 0.87 -1.78 13.04
CA GLY A 39 2.18 -1.59 12.42
C GLY A 39 2.09 -1.37 10.91
N PHE A 40 1.36 -2.23 10.20
CA PHE A 40 1.11 -2.06 8.76
C PHE A 40 0.29 -0.80 8.47
N GLY A 41 -0.69 -0.48 9.31
CA GLY A 41 -1.50 0.72 9.19
C GLY A 41 -0.65 2.00 9.22
N LEU A 42 0.22 2.11 10.22
CA LEU A 42 1.17 3.22 10.34
C LEU A 42 2.13 3.27 9.15
N LEU A 43 2.68 2.11 8.76
CA LEU A 43 3.59 2.00 7.60
C LEU A 43 2.94 2.53 6.32
N PHE A 44 1.70 2.13 6.02
CA PHE A 44 1.01 2.59 4.82
C PHE A 44 0.69 4.08 4.82
N VAL A 45 0.31 4.65 5.97
CA VAL A 45 0.09 6.11 6.10
C VAL A 45 1.41 6.87 5.84
N ILE A 46 2.52 6.41 6.44
CA ILE A 46 3.84 7.02 6.25
C ILE A 46 4.27 6.96 4.78
N ILE A 47 4.17 5.78 4.15
CA ILE A 47 4.51 5.61 2.74
C ILE A 47 3.62 6.48 1.86
N GLY A 48 2.31 6.53 2.14
CA GLY A 48 1.35 7.40 1.43
C GLY A 48 1.74 8.88 1.50
N PHE A 49 2.15 9.36 2.69
CA PHE A 49 2.64 10.72 2.86
C PHE A 49 3.88 11.02 2.01
N PHE A 50 4.87 10.13 2.00
CA PHE A 50 6.08 10.31 1.20
C PHE A 50 5.82 10.18 -0.31
N ALA A 51 4.93 9.27 -0.72
CA ALA A 51 4.52 9.12 -2.11
C ALA A 51 3.77 10.36 -2.64
N ARG A 52 3.09 11.12 -1.77
CA ARG A 52 2.42 12.38 -2.12
C ARG A 52 3.40 13.52 -2.40
N ARG A 53 4.56 13.54 -1.74
CA ARG A 53 5.45 14.72 -1.62
C ARG A 53 6.25 15.06 -2.89
N ASP A 54 5.90 14.49 -4.04
CA ASP A 54 6.73 14.52 -5.25
C ASP A 54 6.13 15.33 -6.41
N THR A 55 7.00 15.78 -7.32
CA THR A 55 6.68 16.56 -8.51
C THR A 55 6.15 15.67 -9.63
N ASP A 56 5.27 16.19 -10.50
CA ASP A 56 4.53 15.39 -11.50
C ASP A 56 5.39 14.79 -12.63
N ASP A 57 6.66 15.15 -12.66
CA ASP A 57 7.68 14.68 -13.58
C ASP A 57 8.54 13.54 -13.01
N GLY A 58 8.43 13.24 -11.70
CA GLY A 58 9.18 12.21 -10.98
C GLY A 58 10.69 12.41 -11.01
N SER A 59 11.12 13.67 -11.08
CA SER A 59 12.53 14.07 -11.01
C SER A 59 13.15 13.86 -9.62
N LYS A 60 12.34 13.75 -8.54
CA LYS A 60 12.84 13.41 -7.21
C LYS A 60 12.71 11.91 -6.90
N SER A 61 13.79 11.35 -6.36
CA SER A 61 13.90 9.91 -6.03
C SER A 61 12.96 9.42 -4.92
N HIS A 62 12.33 10.32 -4.16
CA HIS A 62 11.58 9.96 -2.95
C HIS A 62 10.26 9.22 -3.25
N SER A 63 9.51 9.63 -4.27
CA SER A 63 8.29 8.91 -4.68
C SER A 63 8.56 7.54 -5.22
N ARG A 64 9.64 7.38 -6.01
CA ARG A 64 10.03 6.09 -6.56
C ARG A 64 10.34 5.12 -5.44
N ASN A 65 11.12 5.55 -4.45
CA ASN A 65 11.45 4.70 -3.30
C ASN A 65 10.21 4.42 -2.44
N ALA A 66 9.33 5.40 -2.24
CA ALA A 66 8.07 5.21 -1.53
C ALA A 66 7.13 4.23 -2.25
N ILE A 67 6.98 4.32 -3.57
CA ILE A 67 6.14 3.41 -4.35
C ILE A 67 6.74 1.99 -4.39
N LEU A 68 8.07 1.85 -4.47
CA LEU A 68 8.72 0.55 -4.31
C LEU A 68 8.48 -0.03 -2.91
N ALA A 69 8.61 0.78 -1.86
CA ALA A 69 8.31 0.37 -0.49
C ALA A 69 6.83 -0.03 -0.33
N ALA A 70 5.90 0.68 -0.98
CA ALA A 70 4.48 0.34 -1.01
C ALA A 70 4.26 -1.04 -1.63
N VAL A 71 4.84 -1.29 -2.81
CA VAL A 71 4.73 -2.58 -3.50
C VAL A 71 5.30 -3.71 -2.63
N ALA A 72 6.46 -3.50 -2.02
CA ALA A 72 7.09 -4.48 -1.14
C ALA A 72 6.25 -4.74 0.13
N ALA A 73 5.74 -3.69 0.76
CA ALA A 73 4.89 -3.79 1.95
C ALA A 73 3.57 -4.51 1.65
N CYS A 74 2.90 -4.19 0.54
CA CYS A 74 1.68 -4.88 0.10
C CYS A 74 1.96 -6.35 -0.23
N ALA A 75 3.08 -6.67 -0.89
CA ALA A 75 3.46 -8.06 -1.17
C ALA A 75 3.71 -8.85 0.13
N ALA A 76 4.41 -8.24 1.10
CA ALA A 76 4.61 -8.85 2.42
C ALA A 76 3.29 -9.02 3.18
N GLY A 77 2.40 -8.02 3.13
CA GLY A 77 1.07 -8.06 3.74
C GLY A 77 0.21 -9.19 3.18
N LEU A 78 0.16 -9.34 1.85
CA LEU A 78 -0.54 -10.44 1.18
C LEU A 78 0.04 -11.81 1.56
N LEU A 79 1.36 -11.95 1.61
CA LEU A 79 1.99 -13.23 1.93
C LEU A 79 1.76 -13.63 3.39
N LEU A 80 2.06 -12.71 4.33
CA LEU A 80 1.96 -12.96 5.76
C LEU A 80 0.49 -13.03 6.21
N GLY A 81 -0.31 -12.06 5.81
CA GLY A 81 -1.74 -11.98 6.11
C GLY A 81 -2.53 -13.09 5.43
N GLY A 82 -2.26 -13.36 4.14
CA GLY A 82 -2.95 -14.41 3.39
C GLY A 82 -2.68 -15.80 3.97
N ARG A 83 -1.43 -16.10 4.34
CA ARG A 83 -1.09 -17.36 5.04
C ARG A 83 -1.83 -17.46 6.38
N ALA A 84 -1.84 -16.39 7.18
CA ALA A 84 -2.54 -16.38 8.46
C ALA A 84 -4.07 -16.55 8.30
N TYR A 85 -4.64 -15.95 7.24
CA TYR A 85 -6.06 -16.06 6.92
C TYR A 85 -6.46 -17.48 6.54
N LEU A 86 -5.68 -18.13 5.67
CA LEU A 86 -5.93 -19.51 5.22
C LEU A 86 -5.83 -20.53 6.36
N LEU A 87 -4.92 -20.29 7.32
CA LEU A 87 -4.69 -21.22 8.43
C LEU A 87 -5.68 -21.07 9.58
N ASN A 88 -6.08 -19.84 9.90
CA ASN A 88 -6.81 -19.57 11.15
C ASN A 88 -8.24 -19.08 10.96
N GLY A 89 -8.66 -18.71 9.75
CA GLY A 89 -9.94 -18.04 9.52
C GLY A 89 -9.97 -16.68 10.22
N GLN A 90 -9.60 -15.63 9.49
CA GLN A 90 -9.44 -14.28 10.04
C GLN A 90 -10.59 -13.35 9.58
N PRO A 91 -10.79 -12.16 10.20
CA PRO A 91 -11.97 -11.35 9.91
C PRO A 91 -12.09 -10.97 8.42
N PRO A 92 -13.32 -10.88 7.87
CA PRO A 92 -13.55 -10.54 6.46
C PRO A 92 -12.90 -9.23 6.01
N ALA A 93 -12.66 -8.31 6.95
CA ALA A 93 -11.94 -7.05 6.69
C ALA A 93 -10.55 -7.27 6.06
N LEU A 94 -9.87 -8.38 6.35
CA LEU A 94 -8.58 -8.72 5.74
C LEU A 94 -8.69 -9.00 4.25
N LEU A 95 -9.80 -9.58 3.77
CA LEU A 95 -10.01 -9.80 2.34
C LEU A 95 -10.07 -8.46 1.58
N LEU A 96 -10.72 -7.45 2.17
CA LEU A 96 -10.74 -6.11 1.61
C LEU A 96 -9.35 -5.48 1.59
N MET A 97 -8.57 -5.65 2.66
CA MET A 97 -7.17 -5.18 2.72
C MET A 97 -6.33 -5.84 1.62
N PHE A 98 -6.46 -7.16 1.41
CA PHE A 98 -5.76 -7.88 0.34
C PHE A 98 -6.15 -7.37 -1.05
N ALA A 99 -7.43 -7.09 -1.28
CA ALA A 99 -7.88 -6.51 -2.55
C ALA A 99 -7.22 -5.14 -2.82
N ILE A 100 -7.09 -4.30 -1.78
CA ILE A 100 -6.41 -3.01 -1.89
C ILE A 100 -4.90 -3.21 -2.12
N ASP A 101 -4.26 -4.15 -1.45
CA ASP A 101 -2.84 -4.46 -1.64
C ASP A 101 -2.55 -4.87 -3.09
N VAL A 102 -3.38 -5.73 -3.68
CA VAL A 102 -3.27 -6.12 -5.10
C VAL A 102 -3.43 -4.90 -6.01
N ALA A 103 -4.40 -4.04 -5.74
CA ALA A 103 -4.60 -2.81 -6.51
C ALA A 103 -3.40 -1.87 -6.41
N VAL A 104 -2.82 -1.69 -5.22
CA VAL A 104 -1.63 -0.87 -4.99
C VAL A 104 -0.42 -1.44 -5.73
N ILE A 105 -0.23 -2.77 -5.72
CA ILE A 105 0.85 -3.44 -6.46
C ILE A 105 0.72 -3.17 -7.97
N ILE A 106 -0.46 -3.40 -8.54
CA ILE A 106 -0.72 -3.19 -9.98
C ILE A 106 -0.46 -1.74 -10.37
N LEU A 107 -1.03 -0.79 -9.61
CA LEU A 107 -0.85 0.63 -9.87
C LEU A 107 0.61 1.07 -9.68
N GLY A 108 1.29 0.55 -8.66
CA GLY A 108 2.70 0.82 -8.37
C GLY A 108 3.62 0.36 -9.49
N VAL A 109 3.48 -0.89 -9.95
CA VAL A 109 4.23 -1.42 -11.09
C VAL A 109 3.92 -0.63 -12.37
N MET A 110 2.65 -0.31 -12.62
CA MET A 110 2.26 0.51 -13.77
C MET A 110 2.86 1.93 -13.70
N TRP A 111 2.95 2.54 -12.52
CA TRP A 111 3.59 3.83 -12.35
C TRP A 111 5.11 3.75 -12.62
N LEU A 112 5.79 2.76 -12.04
CA LEU A 112 7.24 2.57 -12.16
C LEU A 112 7.67 2.33 -13.61
N THR A 113 6.92 1.51 -14.35
CA THR A 113 7.17 1.23 -15.77
C THR A 113 6.98 2.47 -16.65
N LYS A 114 5.90 3.24 -16.42
CA LYS A 114 5.67 4.52 -17.14
C LYS A 114 6.75 5.55 -16.85
N MET A 115 7.21 5.64 -15.60
CA MET A 115 8.31 6.52 -15.22
C MET A 115 9.63 6.13 -15.88
N ALA A 116 9.95 4.83 -15.94
CA ALA A 116 11.14 4.34 -16.62
C ALA A 116 11.12 4.65 -18.13
N SER A 117 9.96 4.53 -18.78
CA SER A 117 9.79 4.88 -20.19
C SER A 117 10.00 6.38 -20.44
N LYS A 118 9.48 7.24 -19.56
CA LYS A 118 9.65 8.70 -19.67
C LYS A 118 11.12 9.14 -19.51
N ARG A 119 11.89 8.49 -18.64
CA ARG A 119 13.32 8.81 -18.43
C ARG A 119 14.22 8.41 -19.62
N ARG A 120 13.77 7.48 -20.47
CA ARG A 120 14.51 7.02 -21.67
C ARG A 120 14.24 7.87 -22.91
N ARG A 121 13.23 8.75 -22.88
CA ARG A 121 12.89 9.69 -23.96
C ARG A 121 13.45 11.05 -23.60
#